data_AF-A0A078B0C0-F1
#
_entry.id   AF-A0A078B0C0-F1
#
_cell.length_a   1.000
_cell.length_b   1.000
_cell.length_c   1.000
_cell.angle_alpha   90.00
_cell.angle_beta   90.00
_cell.angle_gamma   90.00
#
_symmetry.space_group_name_H-M   'P 1'
#
loop_
_entity.id
_entity.type
_entity.pdbx_description
1 polymer ?
#
loop_
_entity_poly.entity_id
_entity_poly.type
_entity_poly.pdbx_seq_one_letter_code
_entity_poly.pdbx_strand_id
1 'polypeptide(L)'
;MPQSQYSNQSKISKQSKKSGVSKPSYVDESLFGNNKKKAGSKAGETQAAPVVDKDELRDIRKKTEKGQKSDAIVITQNELERMKASTKIQTKEQESQHRKILEEQKDQQMAEAKARKQRMLEMDRERANKIPPTEYQQITKEKNETLLTKAQQMLDEEHDDVKHMNQMMLYSKVVTIRDRQKEEQKRLEEEWIEEQKRLDLMMEIERLKSLQLQEERESKRKDAQKQGSLVIIDQIKEREMERIKEQEMREREMQQMLRQIEALKSEEVRQAMEKKDRVNKLMSEVEDANKKAIHVKEEKKVEEKQLEMKIVDYNRQKALREEEQLAEARRIKEEKEKEVQRLRELQEKAQDRQAEIDALRAKRAFEESERIAREKERKELEHKQKVLRELEEARQQQFLDRERRLAEQAKQERDEFMRIIQKQKEVEEQERRIEEEKKEVLKKHSQQLRSQIQTNDEKGKQDRLDYLEEGRKVRQKIEDEKRKIEAIKQKKLEALNNLEIPEKYKAELAKKKIL
;
A
#
# COMPACT_ATOMS: atom_id res chain seq x y z
N MET A 1 -12.71 12.20 -7.24
CA MET A 1 -11.40 11.53 -7.38
C MET A 1 -11.67 10.05 -7.46
N PRO A 2 -11.65 9.43 -8.65
CA PRO A 2 -12.32 8.15 -8.84
C PRO A 2 -11.52 6.99 -8.25
N GLN A 3 -12.31 6.11 -7.65
CA GLN A 3 -11.98 4.81 -7.07
C GLN A 3 -11.55 3.81 -8.16
N SER A 4 -10.80 2.76 -7.78
CA SER A 4 -11.18 1.35 -8.00
C SER A 4 -9.98 0.41 -8.09
N GLN A 5 -9.78 -0.35 -7.01
CA GLN A 5 -9.63 -1.82 -6.96
C GLN A 5 -8.86 -2.54 -8.09
N TYR A 6 -7.70 -3.10 -7.73
CA TYR A 6 -7.13 -4.26 -8.40
C TYR A 6 -7.54 -5.54 -7.65
N SER A 7 -8.43 -6.32 -8.27
CA SER A 7 -8.62 -7.74 -7.99
C SER A 7 -9.07 -8.44 -9.27
N ASN A 8 -8.27 -9.37 -9.81
CA ASN A 8 -8.62 -10.79 -9.81
C ASN A 8 -7.69 -11.62 -10.69
N GLN A 9 -7.28 -12.73 -10.09
CA GLN A 9 -6.53 -13.83 -10.66
C GLN A 9 -7.40 -14.71 -11.57
N SER A 10 -6.69 -15.31 -12.52
CA SER A 10 -6.95 -16.54 -13.26
C SER A 10 -8.12 -17.45 -12.81
N LYS A 11 -9.00 -17.78 -13.76
CA LYS A 11 -9.87 -18.96 -13.70
C LYS A 11 -9.40 -20.00 -14.72
N ILE A 12 -8.76 -21.05 -14.21
CA ILE A 12 -8.55 -22.33 -14.88
C ILE A 12 -9.79 -23.19 -14.62
N SER A 13 -10.45 -23.64 -15.67
CA SER A 13 -11.59 -24.56 -15.59
C SER A 13 -11.09 -26.00 -15.43
N LYS A 14 -11.39 -26.63 -14.29
CA LYS A 14 -11.32 -28.09 -14.10
C LYS A 14 -12.65 -28.58 -13.53
N GLN A 15 -13.26 -29.47 -14.32
CA GLN A 15 -14.01 -30.68 -13.93
C GLN A 15 -14.80 -30.66 -12.61
N SER A 16 -16.14 -30.61 -12.71
CA SER A 16 -17.03 -31.12 -11.67
C SER A 16 -17.49 -32.54 -12.02
N LYS A 17 -17.11 -33.51 -11.18
CA LYS A 17 -17.78 -34.81 -11.01
C LYS A 17 -18.45 -34.83 -9.64
N LYS A 18 -19.50 -35.67 -9.53
CA LYS A 18 -20.39 -35.94 -8.37
C LYS A 18 -21.52 -34.92 -8.19
N SER A 19 -22.73 -35.27 -7.78
CA SER A 19 -23.46 -36.53 -7.65
C SER A 19 -24.87 -36.10 -7.25
N GLY A 20 -25.87 -36.34 -8.10
CA GLY A 20 -27.27 -35.94 -7.89
C GLY A 20 -28.15 -37.15 -7.58
N VAL A 21 -28.74 -37.10 -6.39
CA VAL A 21 -29.59 -38.09 -5.72
C VAL A 21 -30.76 -38.63 -6.55
N SER A 22 -31.00 -39.91 -6.37
CA SER A 22 -32.12 -40.74 -6.81
C SER A 22 -33.50 -40.20 -6.42
N LYS A 23 -34.45 -40.23 -7.36
CA LYS A 23 -35.89 -40.32 -7.06
C LYS A 23 -36.45 -41.61 -7.71
N PRO A 24 -37.41 -42.29 -7.06
CA PRO A 24 -37.87 -43.62 -7.45
C PRO A 24 -38.87 -43.52 -8.61
N SER A 25 -38.61 -44.20 -9.72
CA SER A 25 -39.61 -44.43 -10.76
C SER A 25 -40.43 -45.67 -10.38
N TYR A 26 -41.66 -45.40 -9.96
CA TYR A 26 -42.80 -46.29 -9.85
C TYR A 26 -42.90 -47.21 -11.09
N VAL A 27 -42.80 -48.52 -10.87
CA VAL A 27 -43.02 -49.55 -11.88
C VAL A 27 -44.49 -49.96 -11.80
N ASP A 28 -45.20 -49.76 -12.92
CA ASP A 28 -46.58 -50.19 -13.14
C ASP A 28 -46.61 -51.72 -13.30
N GLU A 29 -46.92 -52.43 -12.22
CA GLU A 29 -47.12 -53.88 -12.17
C GLU A 29 -48.58 -54.28 -12.51
N SER A 30 -49.12 -53.79 -13.64
CA SER A 30 -50.47 -54.17 -14.08
C SER A 30 -50.53 -54.87 -15.46
N LEU A 31 -49.40 -55.38 -15.97
CA LEU A 31 -49.35 -55.94 -17.33
C LEU A 31 -49.15 -57.46 -17.45
N PHE A 32 -49.08 -58.23 -16.36
CA PHE A 32 -49.04 -59.70 -16.44
C PHE A 32 -49.69 -60.39 -15.22
N GLY A 33 -50.93 -60.85 -15.38
CA GLY A 33 -51.62 -61.65 -14.36
C GLY A 33 -52.98 -62.19 -14.80
N ASN A 34 -52.99 -63.44 -15.26
CA ASN A 34 -54.16 -64.26 -15.58
C ASN A 34 -55.03 -64.53 -14.32
N ASN A 35 -56.37 -64.40 -14.39
CA ASN A 35 -57.34 -65.52 -14.52
C ASN A 35 -58.76 -65.26 -13.91
N LYS A 36 -59.78 -65.78 -14.64
CA LYS A 36 -61.15 -66.24 -14.26
C LYS A 36 -62.38 -65.29 -14.34
N LYS A 37 -63.22 -65.63 -15.35
CA LYS A 37 -64.71 -65.86 -15.39
C LYS A 37 -65.61 -64.70 -14.92
N LYS A 38 -66.52 -64.12 -15.74
CA LYS A 38 -67.79 -64.67 -16.27
C LYS A 38 -68.55 -63.54 -17.04
N ALA A 39 -69.45 -63.98 -17.95
CA ALA A 39 -70.67 -63.33 -18.47
C ALA A 39 -70.62 -62.47 -19.77
N GLY A 40 -71.28 -63.00 -20.82
CA GLY A 40 -71.97 -62.31 -21.95
C GLY A 40 -71.08 -61.55 -22.95
N SER A 41 -71.20 -61.61 -24.27
CA SER A 41 -72.24 -62.10 -25.17
C SER A 41 -71.73 -62.04 -26.63
N LYS A 42 -72.03 -63.09 -27.42
CA LYS A 42 -72.28 -63.16 -28.89
C LYS A 42 -71.23 -62.70 -29.94
N ALA A 43 -71.07 -63.62 -30.92
CA ALA A 43 -70.68 -63.54 -32.35
C ALA A 43 -69.30 -64.18 -32.62
N GLY A 44 -69.21 -65.46 -33.04
CA GLY A 44 -69.46 -66.01 -34.39
C GLY A 44 -68.11 -66.09 -35.13
N GLU A 45 -67.57 -67.19 -35.66
CA GLU A 45 -68.15 -68.43 -36.17
C GLU A 45 -67.05 -69.51 -36.28
N THR A 46 -67.47 -70.77 -36.20
CA THR A 46 -66.67 -72.01 -36.06
C THR A 46 -66.39 -72.72 -37.38
N GLN A 47 -65.34 -73.56 -37.34
CA GLN A 47 -64.98 -74.68 -38.21
C GLN A 47 -66.10 -75.26 -39.10
N ALA A 48 -65.86 -75.31 -40.41
CA ALA A 48 -66.77 -75.90 -41.40
C ALA A 48 -66.43 -77.37 -41.71
N ALA A 49 -67.38 -78.25 -41.43
CA ALA A 49 -67.55 -79.56 -42.06
C ALA A 49 -68.17 -79.39 -43.47
N PRO A 50 -67.98 -80.33 -44.41
CA PRO A 50 -68.36 -80.13 -45.81
C PRO A 50 -69.89 -80.13 -45.98
N VAL A 51 -70.40 -79.10 -46.65
CA VAL A 51 -71.80 -78.95 -47.05
C VAL A 51 -71.98 -79.65 -48.39
N VAL A 52 -72.89 -80.64 -48.44
CA VAL A 52 -73.32 -81.31 -49.68
C VAL A 52 -74.30 -80.38 -50.40
N ASP A 53 -74.02 -80.10 -51.68
CA ASP A 53 -74.77 -79.12 -52.47
C ASP A 53 -76.10 -79.69 -52.99
N LYS A 54 -77.12 -78.84 -53.08
CA LYS A 54 -78.51 -79.23 -53.37
C LYS A 54 -78.69 -79.76 -54.80
N ASP A 55 -77.75 -79.45 -55.68
CA ASP A 55 -77.69 -79.93 -57.06
C ASP A 55 -77.12 -81.36 -57.17
N GLU A 56 -76.22 -81.78 -56.28
CA GLU A 56 -75.74 -83.17 -56.22
C GLU A 56 -76.84 -84.14 -55.75
N LEU A 57 -77.71 -83.69 -54.84
CA LEU A 57 -78.90 -84.42 -54.42
C LEU A 57 -79.96 -84.54 -55.55
N ARG A 58 -80.00 -83.59 -56.50
CA ARG A 58 -80.89 -83.65 -57.67
C ARG A 58 -80.40 -84.61 -58.75
N ASP A 59 -79.09 -84.72 -58.94
CA ASP A 59 -78.51 -85.65 -59.92
C ASP A 59 -78.55 -87.11 -59.45
N ILE A 60 -78.43 -87.35 -58.14
CA ILE A 60 -78.62 -88.68 -57.55
C ILE A 60 -80.10 -89.10 -57.66
N ARG A 61 -81.05 -88.19 -57.45
CA ARG A 61 -82.49 -88.47 -57.58
C ARG A 61 -82.93 -88.74 -59.03
N LYS A 62 -82.38 -88.02 -60.01
CA LYS A 62 -82.64 -88.26 -61.44
C LYS A 62 -82.11 -89.61 -61.93
N LYS A 63 -81.03 -90.13 -61.33
CA LYS A 63 -80.45 -91.44 -61.65
C LYS A 63 -81.21 -92.61 -61.00
N THR A 64 -81.98 -92.38 -59.94
CA THR A 64 -82.80 -93.41 -59.27
C THR A 64 -84.26 -93.47 -59.73
N GLU A 65 -84.81 -92.44 -60.39
CA GLU A 65 -86.22 -92.40 -60.83
C GLU A 65 -86.47 -92.95 -62.25
N LYS A 66 -85.43 -93.28 -63.04
CA LYS A 66 -85.58 -94.00 -64.32
C LYS A 66 -85.13 -95.46 -64.20
N GLY A 67 -86.01 -96.27 -63.59
CA GLY A 67 -85.91 -97.72 -63.66
C GLY A 67 -86.14 -98.23 -65.07
N GLN A 68 -85.10 -98.74 -65.72
CA GLN A 68 -85.22 -99.70 -66.80
C GLN A 68 -84.77 -101.05 -66.27
N LYS A 69 -85.75 -101.90 -65.95
CA LYS A 69 -85.55 -103.33 -65.73
C LYS A 69 -85.25 -103.95 -67.09
N SER A 70 -84.03 -104.43 -67.27
CA SER A 70 -83.70 -105.40 -68.31
C SER A 70 -82.94 -106.54 -67.66
N ASP A 71 -83.60 -107.69 -67.56
CA ASP A 71 -83.03 -108.97 -67.15
C ASP A 71 -82.01 -109.44 -68.20
N ALA A 72 -80.78 -108.94 -68.11
CA ALA A 72 -79.58 -109.52 -68.71
C ALA A 72 -78.35 -108.89 -68.04
N ILE A 73 -77.65 -109.65 -67.20
CA ILE A 73 -76.38 -109.22 -66.59
C ILE A 73 -75.30 -109.31 -67.67
N VAL A 74 -75.02 -108.20 -68.36
CA VAL A 74 -73.89 -108.07 -69.26
C VAL A 74 -72.69 -107.64 -68.44
N ILE A 75 -71.85 -108.61 -68.03
CA ILE A 75 -70.61 -108.34 -67.29
C ILE A 75 -69.63 -107.63 -68.24
N THR A 76 -69.25 -106.41 -67.90
CA THR A 76 -68.19 -105.68 -68.63
C THR A 76 -66.83 -106.34 -68.40
N GLN A 77 -65.89 -106.22 -69.34
CA GLN A 77 -64.54 -106.82 -69.19
C GLN A 77 -63.85 -106.36 -67.89
N ASN A 78 -64.10 -105.11 -67.48
CA ASN A 78 -63.67 -104.55 -66.21
C ASN A 78 -64.37 -105.20 -64.99
N GLU A 79 -65.66 -105.52 -65.06
CA GLU A 79 -66.36 -106.27 -64.00
C GLU A 79 -65.92 -107.73 -63.95
N LEU A 80 -65.61 -108.35 -65.09
CA LEU A 80 -65.05 -109.70 -65.15
C LEU A 80 -63.66 -109.74 -64.51
N GLU A 81 -62.82 -108.73 -64.78
CA GLU A 81 -61.50 -108.59 -64.15
C GLU A 81 -61.61 -108.26 -62.66
N ARG A 82 -62.55 -107.42 -62.26
CA ARG A 82 -62.87 -107.14 -60.86
C ARG A 82 -63.35 -108.39 -60.12
N MET A 83 -64.22 -109.20 -60.74
CA MET A 83 -64.68 -110.48 -60.21
C MET A 83 -63.54 -111.51 -60.14
N LYS A 84 -62.66 -111.56 -61.15
CA LYS A 84 -61.45 -112.41 -61.11
C LYS A 84 -60.46 -111.97 -60.02
N ALA A 85 -60.30 -110.67 -59.81
CA ALA A 85 -59.44 -110.11 -58.76
C ALA A 85 -60.02 -110.33 -57.35
N SER A 86 -61.35 -110.24 -57.18
CA SER A 86 -62.03 -110.48 -55.89
C SER A 86 -62.16 -111.95 -55.52
N THR A 87 -62.03 -112.88 -56.48
CA THR A 87 -62.10 -114.33 -56.24
C THR A 87 -60.72 -114.94 -55.90
N LYS A 88 -59.63 -114.19 -56.12
CA LYS A 88 -58.28 -114.65 -55.77
C LYS A 88 -58.08 -114.47 -54.26
N ILE A 89 -58.12 -115.57 -53.51
CA ILE A 89 -57.81 -115.60 -52.07
C ILE A 89 -56.35 -115.17 -51.89
N GLN A 90 -56.13 -113.90 -51.56
CA GLN A 90 -54.81 -113.40 -51.23
C GLN A 90 -54.42 -113.91 -49.84
N THR A 91 -53.20 -114.42 -49.69
CA THR A 91 -52.65 -114.73 -48.37
C THR A 91 -52.37 -113.43 -47.61
N LYS A 92 -52.42 -113.45 -46.28
CA LYS A 92 -52.07 -112.27 -45.43
C LYS A 92 -50.72 -111.65 -45.81
N GLU A 93 -49.81 -112.47 -46.32
CA GLU A 93 -48.49 -112.05 -46.78
C GLU A 93 -48.55 -111.24 -48.08
N GLN A 94 -49.41 -111.62 -49.04
CA GLN A 94 -49.63 -110.88 -50.28
C GLN A 94 -50.36 -109.54 -50.03
N GLU A 95 -51.28 -109.50 -49.08
CA GLU A 95 -51.96 -108.26 -48.68
C GLU A 95 -51.01 -107.28 -47.97
N SER A 96 -50.11 -107.80 -47.12
CA SER A 96 -49.03 -107.03 -46.51
C SER A 96 -48.05 -106.48 -47.55
N GLN A 97 -47.67 -107.30 -48.55
CA GLN A 97 -46.82 -106.85 -49.65
C GLN A 97 -47.52 -105.78 -50.48
N HIS A 98 -48.81 -105.94 -50.80
CA HIS A 98 -49.56 -104.93 -51.55
C HIS A 98 -49.71 -103.63 -50.75
N ARG A 99 -49.95 -103.70 -49.44
CA ARG A 99 -50.00 -102.52 -48.55
C ARG A 99 -48.64 -101.82 -48.46
N LYS A 100 -47.55 -102.59 -48.34
CA LYS A 100 -46.18 -102.05 -48.35
C LYS A 100 -45.86 -101.37 -49.68
N ILE A 101 -46.22 -101.96 -50.82
CA ILE A 101 -46.04 -101.35 -52.14
C ILE A 101 -46.83 -100.04 -52.25
N LEU A 102 -48.06 -100.00 -51.73
CA LEU A 102 -48.92 -98.82 -51.77
C LEU A 102 -48.44 -97.71 -50.81
N GLU A 103 -47.89 -98.11 -49.66
CA GLU A 103 -47.24 -97.23 -48.69
C GLU A 103 -45.92 -96.69 -49.24
N GLU A 104 -45.10 -97.52 -49.90
CA GLU A 104 -43.89 -97.13 -50.63
C GLU A 104 -44.22 -96.16 -51.77
N GLN A 105 -45.29 -96.40 -52.53
CA GLN A 105 -45.75 -95.46 -53.57
C GLN A 105 -46.21 -94.12 -52.98
N LYS A 106 -46.96 -94.14 -51.88
CA LYS A 106 -47.37 -92.93 -51.16
C LYS A 106 -46.18 -92.21 -50.54
N ASP A 107 -45.21 -92.94 -50.01
CA ASP A 107 -43.99 -92.36 -49.46
C ASP A 107 -43.08 -91.82 -50.55
N GLN A 108 -43.03 -92.42 -51.75
CA GLN A 108 -42.36 -91.84 -52.91
C GLN A 108 -43.05 -90.54 -53.37
N GLN A 109 -44.39 -90.52 -53.42
CA GLN A 109 -45.15 -89.31 -53.74
C GLN A 109 -45.00 -88.21 -52.67
N MET A 110 -44.93 -88.58 -51.38
CA MET A 110 -44.69 -87.66 -50.28
C MET A 110 -43.22 -87.35 -50.04
N ALA A 111 -42.28 -88.11 -50.59
CA ALA A 111 -40.84 -87.94 -50.37
C ALA A 111 -40.39 -86.58 -50.90
N GLU A 112 -40.88 -86.16 -52.07
CA GLU A 112 -40.57 -84.84 -52.61
C GLU A 112 -41.13 -83.71 -51.72
N ALA A 113 -42.34 -83.86 -51.18
CA ALA A 113 -42.94 -82.88 -50.28
C ALA A 113 -42.24 -82.85 -48.90
N LYS A 114 -41.87 -84.02 -48.36
CA LYS A 114 -41.10 -84.17 -47.12
C LYS A 114 -39.69 -83.59 -47.28
N ALA A 115 -39.02 -83.83 -48.41
CA ALA A 115 -37.69 -83.27 -48.72
C ALA A 115 -37.73 -81.74 -48.86
N ARG A 116 -38.77 -81.18 -49.51
CA ARG A 116 -38.98 -79.72 -49.56
C ARG A 116 -39.24 -79.14 -48.16
N LYS A 117 -40.05 -79.82 -47.34
CA LYS A 117 -40.32 -79.41 -45.95
C LYS A 117 -39.08 -79.49 -45.07
N GLN A 118 -38.25 -80.52 -45.22
CA GLN A 118 -36.97 -80.67 -44.52
C GLN A 118 -35.98 -79.58 -44.95
N ARG A 119 -35.83 -79.31 -46.25
CA ARG A 119 -35.00 -78.19 -46.73
C ARG A 119 -35.49 -76.84 -46.22
N MET A 120 -36.81 -76.61 -46.15
CA MET A 120 -37.37 -75.40 -45.53
C MET A 120 -37.02 -75.31 -44.04
N LEU A 121 -37.15 -76.41 -43.29
CA LEU A 121 -36.76 -76.48 -41.88
C LEU A 121 -35.26 -76.27 -41.64
N GLU A 122 -34.41 -76.79 -42.52
CA GLU A 122 -32.96 -76.56 -42.48
C GLU A 122 -32.63 -75.10 -42.83
N MET A 123 -33.26 -74.53 -43.87
CA MET A 123 -33.12 -73.11 -44.19
C MET A 123 -33.64 -72.21 -43.07
N ASP A 124 -34.71 -72.57 -42.38
CA ASP A 124 -35.24 -71.81 -41.23
C ASP A 124 -34.32 -71.91 -40.01
N ARG A 125 -33.71 -73.08 -39.75
CA ARG A 125 -32.66 -73.23 -38.72
C ARG A 125 -31.40 -72.42 -39.05
N GLU A 126 -30.98 -72.44 -40.31
CA GLU A 126 -29.86 -71.61 -40.77
C GLU A 126 -30.18 -70.12 -40.67
N ARG A 127 -31.40 -69.70 -41.01
CA ARG A 127 -31.85 -68.30 -40.84
C ARG A 127 -31.84 -67.91 -39.36
N ALA A 128 -32.30 -68.79 -38.47
CA ALA A 128 -32.30 -68.55 -37.02
C ALA A 128 -30.89 -68.35 -36.44
N ASN A 129 -29.89 -69.09 -36.93
CA ASN A 129 -28.49 -68.92 -36.51
C ASN A 129 -27.80 -67.70 -37.15
N LYS A 130 -28.29 -67.22 -38.29
CA LYS A 130 -27.74 -66.07 -39.04
C LYS A 130 -28.41 -64.74 -38.66
N ILE A 131 -29.32 -64.72 -37.68
CA ILE A 131 -29.92 -63.47 -37.19
C ILE A 131 -28.81 -62.65 -36.51
N PRO A 132 -28.49 -61.45 -37.00
CA PRO A 132 -27.48 -60.60 -36.37
C PRO A 132 -27.92 -60.26 -34.94
N PRO A 133 -27.02 -60.34 -33.95
CA PRO A 133 -27.36 -60.03 -32.58
C PRO A 133 -27.86 -58.59 -32.49
N THR A 134 -28.96 -58.40 -31.77
CA THR A 134 -29.56 -57.08 -31.52
C THR A 134 -28.54 -56.14 -30.88
N GLU A 135 -28.63 -54.83 -31.11
CA GLU A 135 -27.73 -53.82 -30.53
C GLU A 135 -27.57 -53.98 -29.00
N TYR A 136 -28.67 -54.30 -28.30
CA TYR A 136 -28.63 -54.61 -26.87
C TYR A 136 -27.72 -55.81 -26.54
N GLN A 137 -27.80 -56.89 -27.33
CA GLN A 137 -26.97 -58.08 -27.15
C GLN A 137 -25.49 -57.79 -27.43
N GLN A 138 -25.19 -56.97 -28.43
CA GLN A 138 -23.82 -56.52 -28.73
C GLN A 138 -23.25 -55.70 -27.57
N ILE A 139 -24.01 -54.70 -27.08
CA ILE A 139 -23.62 -53.90 -25.92
C ILE A 139 -23.40 -54.77 -24.68
N THR A 140 -24.24 -55.80 -24.45
CA THR A 140 -24.03 -56.71 -23.32
C THR A 140 -22.79 -57.60 -23.49
N LYS A 141 -22.48 -58.04 -24.72
CA LYS A 141 -21.26 -58.80 -24.99
C LYS A 141 -20.03 -57.95 -24.76
N GLU A 142 -19.97 -56.73 -25.28
CA GLU A 142 -18.87 -55.80 -25.03
C GLU A 142 -18.70 -55.48 -23.53
N LYS A 143 -19.80 -55.29 -22.81
CA LYS A 143 -19.77 -55.11 -21.34
C LYS A 143 -19.22 -56.34 -20.64
N ASN A 144 -19.60 -57.53 -21.08
CA ASN A 144 -19.10 -58.78 -20.49
C ASN A 144 -17.63 -59.01 -20.84
N GLU A 145 -17.20 -58.70 -22.05
CA GLU A 145 -15.81 -58.81 -22.50
C GLU A 145 -14.90 -57.81 -21.78
N THR A 146 -15.34 -56.56 -21.63
CA THR A 146 -14.61 -55.55 -20.85
C THR A 146 -14.55 -55.93 -19.36
N LEU A 147 -15.62 -56.46 -18.80
CA LEU A 147 -15.63 -56.99 -17.43
C LEU A 147 -14.66 -58.16 -17.27
N LEU A 148 -14.67 -59.11 -18.21
CA LEU A 148 -13.81 -60.28 -18.18
C LEU A 148 -12.34 -59.91 -18.38
N THR A 149 -12.06 -58.95 -19.26
CA THR A 149 -10.71 -58.38 -19.46
C THR A 149 -10.24 -57.68 -18.20
N LYS A 150 -11.11 -56.90 -17.54
CA LYS A 150 -10.78 -56.22 -16.28
C LYS A 150 -10.57 -57.22 -15.14
N ALA A 151 -11.37 -58.28 -15.07
CA ALA A 151 -11.18 -59.36 -14.11
C ALA A 151 -9.84 -60.07 -14.32
N GLN A 152 -9.47 -60.34 -15.59
CA GLN A 152 -8.17 -60.89 -15.93
C GLN A 152 -7.02 -59.96 -15.53
N GLN A 153 -7.12 -58.65 -15.82
CA GLN A 153 -6.12 -57.67 -15.39
C GLN A 153 -5.95 -57.62 -13.87
N MET A 154 -7.05 -57.73 -13.11
CA MET A 154 -6.97 -57.78 -11.65
C MET A 154 -6.28 -59.06 -11.15
N LEU A 155 -6.52 -60.19 -11.81
CA LEU A 155 -5.81 -61.44 -11.50
C LEU A 155 -4.32 -61.32 -11.84
N ASP A 156 -3.99 -60.70 -12.97
CA ASP A 156 -2.60 -60.48 -13.38
C ASP A 156 -1.87 -59.51 -12.41
N GLU A 157 -2.56 -58.50 -11.88
CA GLU A 157 -2.04 -57.57 -10.85
C GLU A 157 -1.80 -58.24 -9.49
N GLU A 158 -2.45 -59.37 -9.19
CA GLU A 158 -2.26 -60.10 -7.94
C GLU A 158 -0.96 -60.91 -7.92
N HIS A 159 -0.31 -61.14 -9.06
CA HIS A 159 0.99 -61.79 -9.13
C HIS A 159 2.08 -60.98 -8.39
N ASP A 160 2.92 -61.68 -7.61
CA ASP A 160 3.90 -61.04 -6.73
C ASP A 160 4.96 -60.21 -7.50
N ASP A 161 5.40 -60.68 -8.67
CA ASP A 161 6.34 -59.91 -9.51
C ASP A 161 5.70 -58.62 -10.04
N VAL A 162 4.41 -58.66 -10.40
CA VAL A 162 3.67 -57.48 -10.87
C VAL A 162 3.48 -56.49 -9.72
N LYS A 163 3.22 -56.96 -8.50
CA LYS A 163 3.21 -56.11 -7.29
C LYS A 163 4.57 -55.46 -7.04
N HIS A 164 5.67 -56.20 -7.21
CA HIS A 164 7.01 -55.64 -7.08
C HIS A 164 7.31 -54.59 -8.16
N MET A 165 6.94 -54.86 -9.42
CA MET A 165 7.04 -53.87 -10.50
C MET A 165 6.20 -52.62 -10.21
N ASN A 166 4.99 -52.78 -9.66
CA ASN A 166 4.15 -51.67 -9.22
C ASN A 166 4.80 -50.85 -8.10
N GLN A 167 5.49 -51.50 -7.15
CA GLN A 167 6.29 -50.82 -6.13
C GLN A 167 7.43 -50.01 -6.74
N MET A 168 8.18 -50.57 -7.70
CA MET A 168 9.25 -49.85 -8.40
C MET A 168 8.72 -48.66 -9.21
N MET A 169 7.60 -48.82 -9.90
CA MET A 169 6.93 -47.71 -10.60
C MET A 169 6.47 -46.61 -9.64
N LEU A 170 5.91 -46.98 -8.49
CA LEU A 170 5.50 -46.00 -7.47
C LEU A 170 6.71 -45.24 -6.93
N TYR A 171 7.79 -45.95 -6.62
CA TYR A 171 9.04 -45.33 -6.18
C TYR A 171 9.56 -44.34 -7.22
N SER A 172 9.63 -44.74 -8.49
CA SER A 172 10.04 -43.86 -9.59
C SER A 172 9.19 -42.59 -9.66
N LYS A 173 7.86 -42.71 -9.60
CA LYS A 173 6.94 -41.54 -9.58
C LYS A 173 7.20 -40.63 -8.39
N VAL A 174 7.38 -41.20 -7.19
CA VAL A 174 7.64 -40.42 -5.97
C VAL A 174 8.98 -39.71 -6.04
N VAL A 175 10.02 -40.36 -6.54
CA VAL A 175 11.36 -39.77 -6.71
C VAL A 175 11.30 -38.63 -7.73
N THR A 176 10.65 -38.80 -8.87
CA THR A 176 10.49 -37.72 -9.85
C THR A 176 9.77 -36.50 -9.27
N ILE A 177 8.72 -36.71 -8.47
CA ILE A 177 8.01 -35.62 -7.79
C ILE A 177 8.93 -34.96 -6.76
N ARG A 178 9.68 -35.74 -5.98
CA ARG A 178 10.62 -35.23 -4.97
C ARG A 178 11.74 -34.41 -5.60
N ASP A 179 12.28 -34.83 -6.73
CA ASP A 179 13.33 -34.08 -7.43
C ASP A 179 12.78 -32.75 -7.94
N ARG A 180 11.56 -32.75 -8.49
CA ARG A 180 10.87 -31.51 -8.87
C ARG A 180 10.60 -30.60 -7.65
N GLN A 181 10.20 -31.14 -6.51
CA GLN A 181 10.03 -30.38 -5.26
C GLN A 181 11.34 -29.79 -4.77
N LYS A 182 12.46 -30.51 -4.89
CA LYS A 182 13.79 -29.99 -4.54
C LYS A 182 14.22 -28.86 -5.46
N GLU A 183 13.97 -28.97 -6.76
CA GLU A 183 14.22 -27.87 -7.72
C GLU A 183 13.36 -26.65 -7.41
N GLU A 184 12.07 -26.84 -7.12
CA GLU A 184 11.17 -25.76 -6.70
C GLU A 184 11.64 -25.10 -5.40
N GLN A 185 12.06 -25.88 -4.41
CA GLN A 185 12.61 -25.35 -3.17
C GLN A 185 13.87 -24.50 -3.41
N LYS A 186 14.78 -24.96 -4.28
CA LYS A 186 15.98 -24.18 -4.65
C LYS A 186 15.61 -22.86 -5.31
N ARG A 187 14.64 -22.86 -6.24
CA ARG A 187 14.18 -21.63 -6.88
C ARG A 187 13.56 -20.65 -5.88
N LEU A 188 12.75 -21.15 -4.94
CA LEU A 188 12.17 -20.33 -3.88
C LEU A 188 13.24 -19.75 -2.95
N GLU A 189 14.29 -20.53 -2.65
CA GLU A 189 15.43 -20.07 -1.86
C GLU A 189 16.22 -18.98 -2.60
N GLU A 190 16.48 -19.16 -3.90
CA GLU A 190 17.11 -18.14 -4.75
C GLU A 190 16.29 -16.84 -4.79
N GLU A 191 14.98 -16.94 -5.05
CA GLU A 191 14.06 -15.80 -5.03
C GLU A 191 14.04 -15.09 -3.66
N TRP A 192 14.07 -15.86 -2.57
CA TRP A 192 14.14 -15.31 -1.21
C TRP A 192 15.46 -14.56 -0.95
N ILE A 193 16.59 -15.11 -1.40
CA ILE A 193 17.91 -14.46 -1.29
C ILE A 193 17.94 -13.18 -2.13
N GLU A 194 17.38 -13.18 -3.33
CA GLU A 194 17.32 -11.98 -4.18
C GLU A 194 16.46 -10.87 -3.56
N GLU A 195 15.30 -11.22 -3.00
CA GLU A 195 14.44 -10.25 -2.33
C GLU A 195 15.08 -9.71 -1.04
N GLN A 196 15.79 -10.55 -0.27
CA GLN A 196 16.60 -10.10 0.87
C GLN A 196 17.67 -9.09 0.43
N LYS A 197 18.45 -9.40 -0.62
CA LYS A 197 19.45 -8.46 -1.17
C LYS A 197 18.82 -7.15 -1.63
N ARG A 198 17.62 -7.20 -2.20
CA ARG A 198 16.87 -6.01 -2.62
C ARG A 198 16.44 -5.16 -1.44
N LEU A 199 15.96 -5.78 -0.35
CA LEU A 199 15.61 -5.09 0.89
C LEU A 199 16.85 -4.47 1.55
N ASP A 200 17.97 -5.18 1.62
CA ASP A 200 19.24 -4.65 2.13
C ASP A 200 19.71 -3.45 1.33
N LEU A 201 19.61 -3.51 -0.01
CA LEU A 201 19.92 -2.38 -0.87
C LEU A 201 18.97 -1.19 -0.63
N MET A 202 17.68 -1.44 -0.43
CA MET A 202 16.70 -0.40 -0.14
C MET A 202 17.02 0.28 1.21
N MET A 203 17.36 -0.50 2.24
CA MET A 203 17.78 0.02 3.54
C MET A 203 19.08 0.84 3.44
N GLU A 204 20.07 0.39 2.65
CA GLU A 204 21.31 1.14 2.46
C GLU A 204 21.06 2.45 1.68
N ILE A 205 20.19 2.43 0.67
CA ILE A 205 19.78 3.66 -0.04
C ILE A 205 19.10 4.64 0.92
N GLU A 206 18.22 4.16 1.79
CA GLU A 206 17.57 5.02 2.80
C GLU A 206 18.58 5.59 3.81
N ARG A 207 19.52 4.76 4.27
CA ARG A 207 20.63 5.18 5.13
C ARG A 207 21.47 6.28 4.47
N LEU A 208 21.87 6.08 3.22
CA LEU A 208 22.66 7.05 2.44
C LEU A 208 21.88 8.35 2.22
N LYS A 209 20.58 8.29 1.91
CA LYS A 209 19.72 9.48 1.79
C LYS A 209 19.65 10.27 3.11
N SER A 210 19.53 9.58 4.24
CA SER A 210 19.51 10.22 5.56
C SER A 210 20.84 10.92 5.87
N LEU A 211 21.96 10.26 5.59
CA LEU A 211 23.31 10.85 5.69
C LEU A 211 23.46 12.07 4.79
N GLN A 212 23.05 11.97 3.52
CA GLN A 212 23.11 13.08 2.57
C GLN A 212 22.27 14.27 3.04
N LEU A 213 21.07 14.03 3.58
CA LEU A 213 20.23 15.09 4.15
C LEU A 213 20.89 15.78 5.35
N GLN A 214 21.57 15.01 6.21
CA GLN A 214 22.34 15.58 7.33
C GLN A 214 23.53 16.41 6.83
N GLU A 215 24.28 15.90 5.85
CA GLU A 215 25.42 16.60 5.25
C GLU A 215 24.98 17.90 4.56
N GLU A 216 23.87 17.90 3.83
CA GLU A 216 23.29 19.12 3.25
C GLU A 216 22.91 20.15 4.32
N ARG A 217 22.34 19.70 5.45
CA ARG A 217 22.03 20.60 6.58
C ARG A 217 23.29 21.18 7.19
N GLU A 218 24.33 20.38 7.39
CA GLU A 218 25.62 20.86 7.89
C GLU A 218 26.28 21.84 6.92
N SER A 219 26.25 21.54 5.61
CA SER A 219 26.79 22.41 4.57
C SER A 219 26.09 23.77 4.59
N LYS A 220 24.75 23.80 4.64
CA LYS A 220 23.96 25.03 4.79
C LYS A 220 24.33 25.81 6.07
N ARG A 221 24.56 25.11 7.19
CA ARG A 221 25.01 25.76 8.44
C ARG A 221 26.42 26.35 8.31
N LYS A 222 27.36 25.63 7.68
CA LYS A 222 28.72 26.10 7.42
C LYS A 222 28.72 27.31 6.49
N ASP A 223 27.90 27.31 5.45
CA ASP A 223 27.81 28.43 4.51
C ASP A 223 27.15 29.65 5.15
N ALA A 224 26.11 29.46 5.98
CA ALA A 224 25.54 30.55 6.78
C ALA A 224 26.57 31.13 7.77
N GLN A 225 27.42 30.29 8.39
CA GLN A 225 28.53 30.76 9.24
C GLN A 225 29.57 31.55 8.44
N LYS A 226 29.96 31.10 7.24
CA LYS A 226 30.87 31.85 6.37
C LYS A 226 30.27 33.20 5.97
N GLN A 227 28.99 33.23 5.58
CA GLN A 227 28.29 34.48 5.25
C GLN A 227 28.23 35.42 6.46
N GLY A 228 27.92 34.91 7.66
CA GLY A 228 27.96 35.68 8.89
C GLY A 228 29.36 36.24 9.20
N SER A 229 30.41 35.44 9.00
CA SER A 229 31.80 35.86 9.14
C SER A 229 32.17 36.98 8.15
N LEU A 230 31.77 36.85 6.87
CA LEU A 230 31.99 37.87 5.85
C LEU A 230 31.32 39.20 6.21
N VAL A 231 30.08 39.18 6.70
CA VAL A 231 29.38 40.39 7.15
C VAL A 231 30.14 41.07 8.30
N ILE A 232 30.68 40.31 9.25
CA ILE A 232 31.48 40.87 10.35
C ILE A 232 32.79 41.47 9.83
N ILE A 233 33.46 40.81 8.90
CA ILE A 233 34.68 41.33 8.27
C ILE A 233 34.37 42.66 7.55
N ASP A 234 33.26 42.72 6.82
CA ASP A 234 32.85 43.94 6.12
C ASP A 234 32.48 45.07 7.10
N GLN A 235 31.79 44.76 8.20
CA GLN A 235 31.53 45.72 9.28
C GLN A 235 32.82 46.23 9.95
N ILE A 236 33.82 45.38 10.14
CA ILE A 236 35.13 45.78 10.67
C ILE A 236 35.82 46.74 9.69
N LYS A 237 35.84 46.40 8.40
CA LYS A 237 36.40 47.27 7.36
C LYS A 237 35.68 48.61 7.30
N GLU A 238 34.35 48.62 7.39
CA GLU A 238 33.56 49.86 7.36
C GLU A 238 33.87 50.75 8.55
N ARG A 239 33.92 50.19 9.77
CA ARG A 239 34.36 50.93 10.97
C ARG A 239 35.79 51.42 10.88
N GLU A 240 36.68 50.64 10.28
CA GLU A 240 38.07 51.04 10.07
C GLU A 240 38.17 52.21 9.09
N MET A 241 37.40 52.18 8.00
CA MET A 241 37.28 53.29 7.05
C MET A 241 36.67 54.55 7.69
N GLU A 242 35.66 54.40 8.54
CA GLU A 242 35.06 55.51 9.28
C GLU A 242 36.07 56.15 10.25
N ARG A 243 36.82 55.32 10.98
CA ARG A 243 37.89 55.76 11.88
C ARG A 243 39.03 56.47 11.14
N ILE A 244 39.39 56.01 9.93
CA ILE A 244 40.34 56.70 9.05
C ILE A 244 39.78 58.05 8.59
N LYS A 245 38.51 58.12 8.17
CA LYS A 245 37.86 59.38 7.77
C LYS A 245 37.82 60.38 8.93
N GLU A 246 37.53 59.95 10.15
CA GLU A 246 37.56 60.82 11.34
C GLU A 246 38.98 61.31 11.67
N GLN A 247 40.01 60.48 11.45
CA GLN A 247 41.40 60.90 11.57
C GLN A 247 41.76 61.94 10.50
N GLU A 248 41.38 61.71 9.23
CA GLU A 248 41.59 62.68 8.15
C GLU A 248 40.86 64.01 8.41
N MET A 249 39.64 63.97 8.94
CA MET A 249 38.90 65.18 9.31
C MET A 249 39.59 65.95 10.45
N ARG A 250 40.04 65.26 11.50
CA ARG A 250 40.84 65.87 12.58
C ARG A 250 42.16 66.44 12.06
N GLU A 251 42.83 65.77 11.14
CA GLU A 251 44.06 66.28 10.53
C GLU A 251 43.78 67.53 9.67
N ARG A 252 42.68 67.56 8.92
CA ARG A 252 42.25 68.76 8.18
C ARG A 252 41.92 69.93 9.11
N GLU A 253 41.21 69.69 10.20
CA GLU A 253 40.92 70.69 11.23
C GLU A 253 42.21 71.20 11.90
N MET A 254 43.12 70.29 12.25
CA MET A 254 44.43 70.64 12.79
C MET A 254 45.26 71.47 11.80
N GLN A 255 45.26 71.11 10.52
CA GLN A 255 45.93 71.89 9.46
C GLN A 255 45.29 73.26 9.27
N GLN A 256 43.96 73.37 9.33
CA GLN A 256 43.27 74.66 9.28
C GLN A 256 43.62 75.53 10.49
N MET A 257 43.64 74.95 11.69
CA MET A 257 44.07 75.63 12.92
C MET A 257 45.53 76.11 12.81
N LEU A 258 46.44 75.26 12.31
CA LEU A 258 47.84 75.63 12.10
C LEU A 258 47.98 76.79 11.09
N ARG A 259 47.25 76.75 9.97
CA ARG A 259 47.23 77.86 9.00
C ARG A 259 46.71 79.15 9.62
N GLN A 260 45.71 79.06 10.50
CA GLN A 260 45.17 80.23 11.19
C GLN A 260 46.15 80.79 12.22
N ILE A 261 46.87 79.94 12.95
CA ILE A 261 47.96 80.34 13.85
C ILE A 261 49.09 81.01 13.07
N GLU A 262 49.48 80.46 11.92
CA GLU A 262 50.52 81.03 11.06
C GLU A 262 50.11 82.38 10.47
N ALA A 263 48.84 82.52 10.05
CA ALA A 263 48.29 83.80 9.61
C ALA A 263 48.32 84.85 10.72
N LEU A 264 47.87 84.50 11.94
CA LEU A 264 47.92 85.39 13.10
C LEU A 264 49.36 85.80 13.45
N LYS A 265 50.29 84.84 13.44
CA LYS A 265 51.71 85.11 13.68
C LYS A 265 52.33 86.03 12.62
N SER A 266 51.95 85.88 11.35
CA SER A 266 52.41 86.76 10.27
C SER A 266 51.87 88.19 10.43
N GLU A 267 50.63 88.32 10.89
CA GLU A 267 50.00 89.61 11.18
C GLU A 267 50.62 90.29 12.41
N GLU A 268 50.94 89.53 13.47
CA GLU A 268 51.69 90.04 14.62
C GLU A 268 53.08 90.55 14.23
N VAL A 269 53.79 89.82 13.36
CA VAL A 269 55.10 90.24 12.84
C VAL A 269 54.97 91.51 11.99
N ARG A 270 53.92 91.63 11.16
CA ARG A 270 53.64 92.82 10.36
C ARG A 270 53.36 94.04 11.25
N GLN A 271 52.52 93.88 12.27
CA GLN A 271 52.23 94.94 13.24
C GLN A 271 53.45 95.33 14.06
N ALA A 272 54.34 94.38 14.40
CA ALA A 272 55.59 94.66 15.08
C ALA A 272 56.57 95.45 14.19
N MET A 273 56.67 95.11 12.89
CA MET A 273 57.46 95.90 11.92
C MET A 273 56.89 97.31 11.76
N GLU A 274 55.58 97.47 11.59
CA GLU A 274 54.96 98.80 11.48
C GLU A 274 55.13 99.65 12.75
N LYS A 275 55.16 99.04 13.94
CA LYS A 275 55.48 99.73 15.20
C LYS A 275 56.94 100.15 15.23
N LYS A 276 57.87 99.28 14.80
CA LYS A 276 59.30 99.60 14.70
C LYS A 276 59.56 100.73 13.72
N ASP A 277 58.91 100.73 12.57
CA ASP A 277 59.03 101.79 11.56
C ASP A 277 58.45 103.12 12.05
N ARG A 278 57.34 103.08 12.81
CA ARG A 278 56.79 104.27 13.49
C ARG A 278 57.75 104.83 14.54
N VAL A 279 58.36 103.97 15.36
CA VAL A 279 59.36 104.38 16.36
C VAL A 279 60.60 104.96 15.68
N ASN A 280 61.09 104.36 14.59
CA ASN A 280 62.23 104.86 13.85
C ASN A 280 61.95 106.22 13.19
N LYS A 281 60.76 106.43 12.63
CA LYS A 281 60.34 107.75 12.10
C LYS A 281 60.30 108.79 13.21
N LEU A 282 59.71 108.47 14.36
CA LEU A 282 59.67 109.36 15.51
C LEU A 282 61.08 109.70 16.03
N MET A 283 61.98 108.71 16.07
CA MET A 283 63.38 108.95 16.46
C MET A 283 64.12 109.83 15.46
N SER A 284 63.91 109.66 14.15
CA SER A 284 64.46 110.55 13.12
C SER A 284 63.96 111.99 13.28
N GLU A 285 62.68 112.18 13.58
CA GLU A 285 62.07 113.50 13.81
C GLU A 285 62.62 114.17 15.08
N VAL A 286 62.84 113.39 16.14
CA VAL A 286 63.46 113.86 17.39
C VAL A 286 64.93 114.23 17.16
N GLU A 287 65.69 113.43 16.41
CA GLU A 287 67.08 113.73 16.07
C GLU A 287 67.21 115.03 15.27
N ASP A 288 66.33 115.26 14.29
CA ASP A 288 66.32 116.48 13.50
C ASP A 288 65.90 117.71 14.32
N ALA A 289 64.95 117.56 15.25
CA ALA A 289 64.59 118.61 16.20
C ALA A 289 65.75 118.93 17.16
N ASN A 290 66.50 117.91 17.61
CA ASN A 290 67.63 118.08 18.51
C ASN A 290 68.83 118.73 17.80
N LYS A 291 69.12 118.35 16.55
CA LYS A 291 70.13 119.02 15.71
C LYS A 291 69.79 120.50 15.49
N LYS A 292 68.52 120.83 15.21
CA LYS A 292 68.06 122.22 15.09
C LYS A 292 68.20 122.99 16.41
N ALA A 293 67.89 122.35 17.54
CA ALA A 293 68.05 122.95 18.86
C ALA A 293 69.52 123.22 19.22
N ILE A 294 70.45 122.33 18.84
CA ILE A 294 71.90 122.53 19.02
C ILE A 294 72.38 123.70 18.16
N HIS A 295 71.98 123.77 16.88
CA HIS A 295 72.35 124.87 15.98
C HIS A 295 71.92 126.25 16.52
N VAL A 296 70.69 126.36 17.00
CA VAL A 296 70.16 127.61 17.61
C VAL A 296 70.93 127.98 18.88
N LYS A 297 71.44 127.00 19.62
CA LYS A 297 72.25 127.23 20.82
C LYS A 297 73.68 127.67 20.48
N GLU A 298 74.24 127.18 19.38
CA GLU A 298 75.54 127.58 18.85
C GLU A 298 75.51 129.05 18.36
N GLU A 299 74.45 129.45 17.65
CA GLU A 299 74.26 130.84 17.18
C GLU A 299 74.15 131.83 18.35
N LYS A 300 73.38 131.48 19.39
CA LYS A 300 73.28 132.30 20.62
C LYS A 300 74.63 132.45 21.35
N LYS A 301 75.47 131.40 21.36
CA LYS A 301 76.83 131.48 21.94
C LYS A 301 77.75 132.44 21.18
N VAL A 302 77.57 132.57 19.86
CA VAL A 302 78.37 133.51 19.05
C VAL A 302 77.94 134.95 19.32
N GLU A 303 76.64 135.19 19.49
CA GLU A 303 76.11 136.51 19.88
C GLU A 303 76.52 136.89 21.32
N GLU A 304 76.50 135.95 22.26
CA GLU A 304 76.97 136.14 23.65
C GLU A 304 78.46 136.57 23.69
N LYS A 305 79.33 135.92 22.91
CA LYS A 305 80.77 136.28 22.85
C LYS A 305 81.02 137.70 22.33
N GLN A 306 80.17 138.22 21.44
CA GLN A 306 80.28 139.59 20.92
C GLN A 306 79.82 140.63 21.95
N LEU A 307 78.89 140.28 22.82
CA LEU A 307 78.42 141.11 23.93
C LEU A 307 79.37 141.03 25.14
N GLU A 308 80.03 139.89 25.35
CA GLU A 308 80.98 139.65 26.44
C GLU A 308 82.27 140.47 26.29
N MET A 309 82.79 140.67 25.07
CA MET A 309 83.90 141.61 24.82
C MET A 309 83.55 143.07 25.16
N LYS A 310 82.27 143.48 25.08
CA LYS A 310 81.83 144.84 25.46
C LYS A 310 81.60 145.00 26.97
N ILE A 311 81.46 143.89 27.71
CA ILE A 311 81.24 143.86 29.16
C ILE A 311 82.56 143.84 29.96
N VAL A 312 83.63 143.27 29.40
CA VAL A 312 84.97 143.23 30.04
C VAL A 312 85.55 144.63 30.29
N ASP A 313 85.35 145.56 29.37
CA ASP A 313 85.85 146.95 29.51
C ASP A 313 85.09 147.74 30.60
N TYR A 314 83.84 147.36 30.90
CA TYR A 314 83.01 148.00 31.94
C TYR A 314 83.23 147.37 33.33
N ASN A 315 83.49 146.06 33.39
CA ASN A 315 83.61 145.33 34.66
C ASN A 315 84.95 145.53 35.39
N ARG A 316 86.02 145.94 34.71
CA ARG A 316 87.29 146.24 35.41
C ARG A 316 87.17 147.43 36.36
N GLN A 317 86.25 148.36 36.10
CA GLN A 317 86.00 149.52 36.98
C GLN A 317 85.02 149.21 38.14
N LYS A 318 84.26 148.12 38.07
CA LYS A 318 83.25 147.72 39.07
C LYS A 318 83.78 146.67 40.07
N ALA A 319 84.80 145.89 39.68
CA ALA A 319 85.38 144.81 40.48
C ALA A 319 85.98 145.21 41.85
N LEU A 320 86.42 146.47 42.02
CA LEU A 320 86.97 146.95 43.30
C LEU A 320 85.92 147.23 44.39
N ARG A 321 84.62 147.13 44.07
CA ARG A 321 83.55 147.66 44.94
C ARG A 321 82.56 146.62 45.47
N GLU A 322 82.59 145.37 44.98
CA GLU A 322 81.57 144.34 45.31
C GLU A 322 82.15 143.10 46.00
N GLU A 323 83.47 143.02 46.20
CA GLU A 323 84.14 141.86 46.83
C GLU A 323 83.84 141.72 48.34
N GLU A 324 83.42 142.79 49.01
CA GLU A 324 83.15 142.78 50.45
C GLU A 324 81.75 142.26 50.84
N GLN A 325 80.76 142.22 49.92
CA GLN A 325 79.35 142.01 50.29
C GLN A 325 78.79 140.60 49.99
N LEU A 326 79.50 139.76 49.23
CA LEU A 326 78.92 138.53 48.68
C LEU A 326 79.41 137.22 49.33
N ALA A 327 80.31 137.30 50.33
CA ALA A 327 80.82 136.13 51.05
C ALA A 327 79.84 135.58 52.12
N GLU A 328 78.92 136.38 52.65
CA GLU A 328 78.07 135.97 53.78
C GLU A 328 76.79 135.20 53.37
N ALA A 329 76.29 135.33 52.13
CA ALA A 329 74.95 134.82 51.78
C ALA A 329 74.90 133.40 51.15
N ARG A 330 76.03 132.71 50.94
CA ARG A 330 76.09 131.44 50.18
C ARG A 330 76.15 130.15 51.01
N ARG A 331 76.04 130.17 52.34
CA ARG A 331 76.19 128.95 53.18
C ARG A 331 74.91 128.25 53.67
N ILE A 332 73.70 128.75 53.39
CA ILE A 332 72.47 128.20 54.02
C ILE A 332 71.44 127.62 53.03
N LYS A 333 71.58 127.79 51.72
CA LYS A 333 70.46 127.57 50.77
C LYS A 333 70.53 126.33 49.86
N GLU A 334 71.52 125.45 50.00
CA GLU A 334 71.76 124.38 49.02
C GLU A 334 71.69 122.94 49.54
N GLU A 335 71.18 122.65 50.74
CA GLU A 335 71.28 121.28 51.29
C GLU A 335 70.01 120.41 51.34
N LYS A 336 68.76 120.89 51.18
CA LYS A 336 67.60 119.96 51.16
C LYS A 336 66.44 120.35 50.24
N GLU A 337 65.90 119.32 49.60
CA GLU A 337 64.58 119.22 48.94
C GLU A 337 64.49 119.53 47.43
N LYS A 338 65.29 118.79 46.67
CA LYS A 338 64.70 118.00 45.59
C LYS A 338 64.31 116.62 46.13
N GLU A 339 63.32 116.04 45.46
CA GLU A 339 62.90 114.63 45.43
C GLU A 339 61.65 114.19 46.23
N VAL A 340 60.59 113.98 45.43
CA VAL A 340 59.61 112.89 45.53
C VAL A 340 58.41 113.11 46.48
N GLN A 341 57.33 113.74 45.98
CA GLN A 341 55.97 113.25 46.33
C GLN A 341 54.73 113.69 45.53
N ARG A 342 54.73 114.53 44.47
CA ARG A 342 53.44 115.03 43.91
C ARG A 342 53.24 114.98 42.40
N LEU A 343 53.78 113.95 41.74
CA LEU A 343 53.40 113.57 40.36
C LEU A 343 52.90 112.12 40.29
N ARG A 344 52.00 111.74 41.20
CA ARG A 344 51.28 110.46 41.19
C ARG A 344 49.75 110.57 41.32
N GLU A 345 49.21 111.76 41.58
CA GLU A 345 47.77 111.95 41.86
C GLU A 345 46.93 112.42 40.66
N LEU A 346 47.53 112.72 39.50
CA LEU A 346 46.81 113.34 38.37
C LEU A 346 46.32 112.36 37.28
N GLN A 347 46.69 111.07 37.32
CA GLN A 347 46.32 110.10 36.27
C GLN A 347 45.40 108.95 36.72
N GLU A 348 44.92 108.93 37.97
CA GLU A 348 44.04 107.86 38.47
C GLU A 348 42.55 108.09 38.17
N LYS A 349 42.13 109.27 37.69
CA LYS A 349 40.72 109.64 37.54
C LYS A 349 40.05 109.36 36.20
N ALA A 350 40.78 108.82 35.21
CA ALA A 350 40.24 108.61 33.86
C ALA A 350 39.82 107.16 33.55
N GLN A 351 40.26 106.17 34.34
CA GLN A 351 39.95 104.74 34.08
C GLN A 351 38.67 104.23 34.74
N ASP A 352 38.12 104.92 35.74
CA ASP A 352 36.98 104.41 36.53
C ASP A 352 35.60 104.55 35.85
N ARG A 353 35.44 105.46 34.87
CA ARG A 353 34.11 105.69 34.24
C ARG A 353 33.71 104.61 33.22
N GLN A 354 34.65 103.84 32.69
CA GLN A 354 34.34 102.75 31.74
C GLN A 354 33.97 101.44 32.47
N ALA A 355 34.57 101.19 33.64
CA ALA A 355 34.36 99.98 34.45
C ALA A 355 32.93 99.88 35.01
N GLU A 356 32.26 101.02 35.23
CA GLU A 356 30.91 101.08 35.81
C GLU A 356 29.80 100.72 34.78
N ILE A 357 30.04 100.98 33.49
CA ILE A 357 29.10 100.65 32.40
C ILE A 357 29.16 99.15 32.05
N ASP A 358 30.34 98.54 32.08
CA ASP A 358 30.52 97.11 31.84
C ASP A 358 30.00 96.23 33.00
N ALA A 359 30.05 96.74 34.24
CA ALA A 359 29.48 96.06 35.40
C ALA A 359 27.94 95.91 35.33
N LEU A 360 27.23 96.87 34.73
CA LEU A 360 25.77 96.80 34.58
C LEU A 360 25.32 95.90 33.41
N ARG A 361 26.14 95.79 32.35
CA ARG A 361 25.88 94.89 31.21
C ARG A 361 26.16 93.42 31.58
N ALA A 362 27.19 93.18 32.40
CA ALA A 362 27.50 91.84 32.92
C ALA A 362 26.42 91.28 33.86
N LYS A 363 25.79 92.12 34.71
CA LYS A 363 24.73 91.67 35.64
C LYS A 363 23.44 91.23 34.94
N ARG A 364 23.02 91.91 33.85
CA ARG A 364 21.84 91.50 33.06
C ARG A 364 22.08 90.22 32.25
N ALA A 365 23.27 90.07 31.66
CA ALA A 365 23.64 88.85 30.94
C ALA A 365 23.73 87.62 31.87
N PHE A 366 24.15 87.83 33.13
CA PHE A 366 24.20 86.76 34.13
C PHE A 366 22.81 86.31 34.59
N GLU A 367 21.88 87.23 34.88
CA GLU A 367 20.50 86.85 35.27
C GLU A 367 19.69 86.23 34.12
N GLU A 368 19.87 86.69 32.88
CA GLU A 368 19.18 86.12 31.71
C GLU A 368 19.71 84.73 31.35
N SER A 369 21.03 84.52 31.43
CA SER A 369 21.63 83.19 31.27
C SER A 369 21.28 82.22 32.38
N GLU A 370 21.11 82.69 33.62
CA GLU A 370 20.69 81.85 34.76
C GLU A 370 19.23 81.39 34.62
N ARG A 371 18.33 82.24 34.12
CA ARG A 371 16.94 81.85 33.83
C ARG A 371 16.84 80.84 32.69
N ILE A 372 17.61 81.06 31.61
CA ILE A 372 17.66 80.13 30.48
C ILE A 372 18.27 78.79 30.91
N ALA A 373 19.30 78.79 31.77
CA ALA A 373 19.90 77.58 32.32
C ALA A 373 18.92 76.77 33.17
N ARG A 374 18.17 77.42 34.07
CA ARG A 374 17.16 76.75 34.91
C ARG A 374 15.98 76.19 34.08
N GLU A 375 15.54 76.90 33.04
CA GLU A 375 14.52 76.37 32.14
C GLU A 375 15.03 75.20 31.28
N LYS A 376 16.29 75.26 30.84
CA LYS A 376 16.91 74.18 30.08
C LYS A 376 17.10 72.93 30.94
N GLU A 377 17.55 73.07 32.19
CA GLU A 377 17.62 71.95 33.13
C GLU A 377 16.26 71.33 33.40
N ARG A 378 15.20 72.14 33.62
CA ARG A 378 13.83 71.61 33.79
C ARG A 378 13.35 70.83 32.56
N LYS A 379 13.55 71.36 31.36
CA LYS A 379 13.16 70.70 30.10
C LYS A 379 13.95 69.41 29.86
N GLU A 380 15.25 69.40 30.16
CA GLU A 380 16.08 68.20 30.07
C GLU A 380 15.67 67.12 31.08
N LEU A 381 15.29 67.52 32.30
CA LEU A 381 14.83 66.60 33.34
C LEU A 381 13.44 66.03 33.01
N GLU A 382 12.52 66.85 32.50
CA GLU A 382 11.22 66.41 32.00
C GLU A 382 11.36 65.49 30.77
N HIS A 383 12.28 65.78 29.85
CA HIS A 383 12.55 64.92 28.70
C HIS A 383 13.15 63.58 29.12
N LYS A 384 14.13 63.58 30.04
CA LYS A 384 14.69 62.34 30.62
C LYS A 384 13.60 61.50 31.30
N GLN A 385 12.69 62.13 32.05
CA GLN A 385 11.57 61.42 32.69
C GLN A 385 10.56 60.86 31.69
N LYS A 386 10.32 61.53 30.55
CA LYS A 386 9.47 60.99 29.48
C LYS A 386 10.11 59.79 28.79
N VAL A 387 11.40 59.91 28.45
CA VAL A 387 12.16 58.81 27.82
C VAL A 387 12.23 57.60 28.75
N LEU A 388 12.43 57.79 30.06
CA LEU A 388 12.43 56.68 31.02
C LEU A 388 11.06 56.01 31.13
N ARG A 389 9.96 56.78 31.12
CA ARG A 389 8.59 56.24 31.13
C ARG A 389 8.29 55.45 29.85
N GLU A 390 8.61 55.99 28.69
CA GLU A 390 8.46 55.26 27.42
C GLU A 390 9.31 53.98 27.39
N LEU A 391 10.52 54.00 27.97
CA LEU A 391 11.37 52.82 28.08
C LEU A 391 10.78 51.77 29.02
N GLU A 392 10.17 52.17 30.14
CA GLU A 392 9.46 51.27 31.05
C GLU A 392 8.22 50.66 30.41
N GLU A 393 7.41 51.47 29.72
CA GLU A 393 6.23 51.00 28.98
C GLU A 393 6.64 50.02 27.85
N ALA A 394 7.70 50.34 27.09
CA ALA A 394 8.23 49.44 26.07
C ALA A 394 8.75 48.12 26.66
N ARG A 395 9.43 48.16 27.82
CA ARG A 395 9.87 46.95 28.53
C ARG A 395 8.69 46.12 29.03
N GLN A 396 7.64 46.75 29.55
CA GLN A 396 6.43 46.05 29.98
C GLN A 396 5.69 45.40 28.79
N GLN A 397 5.56 46.11 27.68
CA GLN A 397 4.99 45.55 26.45
C GLN A 397 5.83 44.38 25.93
N GLN A 398 7.16 44.50 25.92
CA GLN A 398 8.05 43.43 25.50
C GLN A 398 7.96 42.20 26.42
N PHE A 399 7.76 42.42 27.72
CA PHE A 399 7.53 41.35 28.69
C PHE A 399 6.20 40.63 28.43
N LEU A 400 5.11 41.39 28.26
CA LEU A 400 3.77 40.84 27.98
C LEU A 400 3.72 40.10 26.64
N ASP A 401 4.39 40.60 25.60
CA ASP A 401 4.48 39.93 24.31
C ASP A 401 5.29 38.63 24.39
N ARG A 402 6.37 38.64 25.20
CA ARG A 402 7.15 37.43 25.47
C ARG A 402 6.33 36.40 26.25
N GLU A 403 5.56 36.84 27.25
CA GLU A 403 4.68 35.99 28.04
C GLU A 403 3.56 35.40 27.17
N ARG A 404 2.92 36.20 26.30
CA ARG A 404 1.92 35.72 25.33
C ARG A 404 2.50 34.70 24.37
N ARG A 405 3.68 34.94 23.79
CA ARG A 405 4.34 33.98 22.90
C ARG A 405 4.69 32.68 23.61
N LEU A 406 5.18 32.74 24.85
CA LEU A 406 5.43 31.56 25.67
C LEU A 406 4.14 30.80 25.99
N ALA A 407 3.06 31.49 26.31
CA ALA A 407 1.76 30.88 26.55
C ALA A 407 1.17 30.24 25.28
N GLU A 408 1.34 30.86 24.12
CA GLU A 408 0.95 30.30 22.83
C GLU A 408 1.77 29.07 22.46
N GLN A 409 3.08 29.10 22.68
CA GLN A 409 3.95 27.93 22.48
C GLN A 409 3.55 26.78 23.41
N ALA A 410 3.34 27.05 24.70
CA ALA A 410 2.89 26.03 25.65
C ALA A 410 1.52 25.45 25.27
N LYS A 411 0.61 26.28 24.74
CA LYS A 411 -0.69 25.81 24.24
C LYS A 411 -0.56 24.95 22.99
N GLN A 412 0.30 25.35 22.04
CA GLN A 412 0.59 24.56 20.84
C GLN A 412 1.20 23.20 21.21
N GLU A 413 2.21 23.18 22.08
CA GLU A 413 2.83 21.94 22.58
C GLU A 413 1.81 21.03 23.28
N ARG A 414 0.92 21.60 24.10
CA ARG A 414 -0.15 20.84 24.76
C ARG A 414 -1.14 20.27 23.75
N ASP A 415 -1.57 21.06 22.78
CA ASP A 415 -2.56 20.63 21.79
C ASP A 415 -1.96 19.60 20.81
N GLU A 416 -0.66 19.72 20.48
CA GLU A 416 0.10 18.69 19.75
C GLU A 416 0.24 17.40 20.56
N PHE A 417 0.60 17.51 21.85
CA PHE A 417 0.68 16.37 22.75
C PHE A 417 -0.67 15.64 22.88
N MET A 418 -1.76 16.39 23.02
CA MET A 418 -3.11 15.82 23.07
C MET A 418 -3.50 15.14 21.75
N ARG A 419 -3.10 15.71 20.61
CA ARG A 419 -3.33 15.09 19.28
C ARG A 419 -2.52 13.79 19.13
N ILE A 420 -1.28 13.77 19.63
CA ILE A 420 -0.45 12.55 19.64
C ILE A 420 -1.09 11.48 20.52
N ILE A 421 -1.57 11.83 21.72
CA ILE A 421 -2.29 10.90 22.60
C ILE A 421 -3.56 10.36 21.94
N GLN A 422 -4.35 11.22 21.28
CA GLN A 422 -5.55 10.78 20.56
C GLN A 422 -5.20 9.79 19.46
N LYS A 423 -4.17 10.08 18.66
CA LYS A 423 -3.70 9.16 17.62
C LYS A 423 -3.17 7.85 18.20
N GLN A 424 -2.46 7.88 19.32
CA GLN A 424 -2.01 6.67 20.01
C GLN A 424 -3.19 5.84 20.51
N LYS A 425 -4.22 6.47 21.10
CA LYS A 425 -5.45 5.77 21.52
C LYS A 425 -6.22 5.16 20.34
N GLU A 426 -6.30 5.87 19.20
CA GLU A 426 -6.93 5.35 17.99
C GLU A 426 -6.17 4.13 17.44
N VAL A 427 -4.84 4.17 17.43
CA VAL A 427 -4.00 3.04 17.03
C VAL A 427 -4.18 1.86 17.99
N GLU A 428 -4.15 2.09 19.30
CA GLU A 428 -4.38 1.05 20.32
C GLU A 428 -5.77 0.41 20.17
N GLU A 429 -6.81 1.21 19.88
CA GLU A 429 -8.15 0.69 19.64
C GLU A 429 -8.23 -0.11 18.33
N GLN A 430 -7.56 0.33 17.27
CA GLN A 430 -7.47 -0.42 16.02
C GLN A 430 -6.73 -1.75 16.19
N GLU A 431 -5.61 -1.77 16.93
CA GLU A 431 -4.87 -2.99 17.24
C GLU A 431 -5.71 -3.95 18.08
N ARG A 432 -6.43 -3.44 19.09
CA ARG A 432 -7.39 -4.24 19.86
C ARG A 432 -8.47 -4.86 18.98
N ARG A 433 -9.06 -4.10 18.05
CA ARG A 433 -10.07 -4.63 17.10
C ARG A 433 -9.50 -5.73 16.21
N ILE A 434 -8.31 -5.52 15.66
CA ILE A 434 -7.62 -6.54 14.84
C ILE A 434 -7.34 -7.80 15.67
N GLU A 435 -6.94 -7.65 16.94
CA GLU A 435 -6.68 -8.79 17.80
C GLU A 435 -7.98 -9.53 18.20
N GLU A 436 -9.07 -8.81 18.46
CA GLU A 436 -10.40 -9.40 18.66
C GLU A 436 -10.87 -10.16 17.43
N GLU A 437 -10.71 -9.60 16.23
CA GLU A 437 -11.03 -10.29 14.97
C GLU A 437 -10.20 -11.56 14.79
N LYS A 438 -8.89 -11.51 15.07
CA LYS A 438 -8.02 -12.69 15.04
C LYS A 438 -8.49 -13.75 16.05
N LYS A 439 -8.83 -13.35 17.28
CA LYS A 439 -9.38 -14.25 18.31
C LYS A 439 -10.70 -14.87 17.86
N GLU A 440 -11.59 -14.11 17.24
CA GLU A 440 -12.86 -14.61 16.70
C GLU A 440 -12.66 -15.59 15.52
N VAL A 441 -11.70 -15.32 14.62
CA VAL A 441 -11.33 -16.26 13.56
C VAL A 441 -10.80 -17.57 14.14
N LEU A 442 -9.92 -17.50 15.15
CA LEU A 442 -9.41 -18.70 15.83
C LEU A 442 -10.51 -19.48 16.55
N LYS A 443 -11.46 -18.80 17.20
CA LYS A 443 -12.64 -19.44 17.81
C LYS A 443 -13.49 -20.14 16.75
N LYS A 444 -13.79 -19.47 15.63
CA LYS A 444 -14.55 -20.06 14.51
C LYS A 444 -13.84 -21.27 13.93
N HIS A 445 -12.52 -21.19 13.73
CA HIS A 445 -11.70 -22.32 13.28
C HIS A 445 -11.72 -23.48 14.29
N SER A 446 -11.61 -23.20 15.60
CA SER A 446 -11.72 -24.22 16.64
C SER A 446 -13.10 -24.89 16.66
N GLN A 447 -14.18 -24.11 16.52
CA GLN A 447 -15.55 -24.62 16.42
C GLN A 447 -15.74 -25.49 15.17
N GLN A 448 -15.20 -25.07 14.03
CA GLN A 448 -15.22 -25.86 12.79
C GLN A 448 -14.48 -27.18 12.96
N LEU A 449 -13.30 -27.17 13.59
CA LEU A 449 -12.53 -28.39 13.85
C LEU A 449 -13.29 -29.33 14.81
N ARG A 450 -13.90 -28.80 15.87
CA ARG A 450 -14.75 -29.59 16.77
C ARG A 450 -15.96 -30.20 16.05
N SER A 451 -16.62 -29.43 15.19
CA SER A 451 -17.73 -29.91 14.35
C SER A 451 -17.26 -30.97 13.34
N GLN A 452 -16.07 -30.81 12.77
CA GLN A 452 -15.46 -31.80 11.87
C GLN A 452 -15.13 -33.10 12.61
N ILE A 453 -14.59 -33.02 13.83
CA ILE A 453 -14.36 -34.19 14.68
C ILE A 453 -15.68 -34.88 15.00
N GLN A 454 -16.69 -34.12 15.42
CA GLN A 454 -18.02 -34.67 15.74
C GLN A 454 -18.65 -35.36 14.52
N THR A 455 -18.63 -34.74 13.35
CA THR A 455 -19.18 -35.34 12.12
C THR A 455 -18.39 -36.57 11.67
N ASN A 456 -17.08 -36.61 11.86
CA ASN A 456 -16.28 -37.80 11.61
C ASN A 456 -16.58 -38.93 12.61
N ASP A 457 -16.75 -38.61 13.89
CA ASP A 457 -17.14 -39.57 14.92
C ASP A 457 -18.55 -40.13 14.67
N GLU A 458 -19.49 -39.28 14.25
CA GLU A 458 -20.85 -39.68 13.86
C GLU A 458 -20.84 -40.58 12.62
N LYS A 459 -20.03 -40.26 11.60
CA LYS A 459 -19.82 -41.13 10.44
C LYS A 459 -19.22 -42.47 10.84
N GLY A 460 -18.18 -42.48 11.68
CA GLY A 460 -17.58 -43.74 12.16
C GLY A 460 -18.58 -44.60 12.95
N LYS A 461 -19.48 -43.97 13.73
CA LYS A 461 -20.59 -44.68 14.39
C LYS A 461 -21.61 -45.21 13.38
N GLN A 462 -21.99 -44.42 12.38
CA GLN A 462 -22.90 -44.86 11.31
C GLN A 462 -22.32 -46.01 10.50
N ASP A 463 -21.07 -45.90 10.04
CA ASP A 463 -20.39 -46.97 9.29
C ASP A 463 -20.34 -48.28 10.11
N ARG A 464 -20.13 -48.17 11.43
CA ARG A 464 -20.17 -49.33 12.33
C ARG A 464 -21.57 -49.91 12.51
N LEU A 465 -22.60 -49.06 12.58
CA LEU A 465 -23.99 -49.51 12.63
C LEU A 465 -24.39 -50.17 11.31
N ASP A 466 -24.03 -49.58 10.18
CA ASP A 466 -24.29 -50.11 8.84
C ASP A 466 -23.61 -51.47 8.64
N TYR A 467 -22.36 -51.62 9.08
CA TYR A 467 -21.66 -52.92 9.07
C TYR A 467 -22.38 -53.99 9.91
N LEU A 468 -22.84 -53.62 11.11
CA LEU A 468 -23.59 -54.54 11.98
C LEU A 468 -24.96 -54.89 11.41
N GLU A 469 -25.63 -53.92 10.77
CA GLU A 469 -26.88 -54.13 10.06
C GLU A 469 -26.71 -55.01 8.83
N GLU A 470 -25.67 -54.81 8.04
CA GLU A 470 -25.32 -55.69 6.92
C GLU A 470 -25.08 -57.11 7.41
N GLY A 471 -24.33 -57.28 8.51
CA GLY A 471 -24.16 -58.58 9.17
C GLY A 471 -25.47 -59.20 9.66
N ARG A 472 -26.42 -58.40 10.17
CA ARG A 472 -27.77 -58.87 10.52
C ARG A 472 -28.58 -59.26 9.28
N LYS A 473 -28.56 -58.45 8.21
CA LYS A 473 -29.26 -58.71 6.94
C LYS A 473 -28.74 -59.98 6.28
N VAL A 474 -27.43 -60.24 6.32
CA VAL A 474 -26.83 -61.48 5.80
C VAL A 474 -27.29 -62.68 6.62
N ARG A 475 -27.26 -62.61 7.96
CA ARG A 475 -27.78 -63.69 8.82
C ARG A 475 -29.27 -63.95 8.57
N GLN A 476 -30.07 -62.89 8.43
CA GLN A 476 -31.50 -63.00 8.15
C GLN A 476 -31.76 -63.66 6.79
N LYS A 477 -31.00 -63.29 5.74
CA LYS A 477 -31.08 -63.95 4.43
C LYS A 477 -30.75 -65.45 4.52
N ILE A 478 -29.71 -65.82 5.27
CA ILE A 478 -29.33 -67.23 5.50
C ILE A 478 -30.46 -67.97 6.25
N GLU A 479 -31.05 -67.36 7.28
CA GLU A 479 -32.19 -67.96 8.00
C GLU A 479 -33.43 -68.11 7.12
N ASP A 480 -33.75 -67.11 6.29
CA ASP A 480 -34.87 -67.16 5.37
C ASP A 480 -34.65 -68.22 4.28
N GLU A 481 -33.42 -68.39 3.79
CA GLU A 481 -33.06 -69.48 2.88
C GLU A 481 -33.19 -70.85 3.56
N LYS A 482 -32.71 -71.00 4.79
CA LYS A 482 -32.90 -72.23 5.57
C LYS A 482 -34.38 -72.57 5.74
N ARG A 483 -35.21 -71.60 6.13
CA ARG A 483 -36.67 -71.76 6.25
C ARG A 483 -37.31 -72.16 4.93
N LYS A 484 -36.89 -71.56 3.81
CA LYS A 484 -37.37 -71.95 2.47
C LYS A 484 -36.99 -73.40 2.14
N ILE A 485 -35.76 -73.81 2.41
CA ILE A 485 -35.29 -75.18 2.13
C ILE A 485 -36.01 -76.18 3.06
N GLU A 486 -36.25 -75.83 4.33
CA GLU A 486 -37.05 -76.65 5.26
C GLU A 486 -38.50 -76.78 4.81
N ALA A 487 -39.13 -75.69 4.35
CA ALA A 487 -40.48 -75.73 3.80
C ALA A 487 -40.56 -76.59 2.52
N ILE A 488 -39.54 -76.53 1.65
CA ILE A 488 -39.45 -77.40 0.47
C ILE A 488 -39.25 -78.86 0.89
N LYS A 489 -38.43 -79.13 1.90
CA LYS A 489 -38.21 -80.47 2.47
C LYS A 489 -39.52 -81.03 3.03
N GLN A 490 -40.29 -80.24 3.78
CA GLN A 490 -41.61 -80.63 4.30
C GLN A 490 -42.59 -80.92 3.17
N LYS A 491 -42.73 -80.03 2.17
CA LYS A 491 -43.58 -80.28 0.98
C LYS A 491 -43.20 -81.55 0.23
N LYS A 492 -41.90 -81.87 0.12
CA LYS A 492 -41.43 -83.12 -0.50
C LYS A 492 -41.75 -84.34 0.37
N LEU A 493 -41.64 -84.25 1.69
CA LEU A 493 -42.06 -85.33 2.60
C LEU A 493 -43.58 -85.55 2.55
N GLU A 494 -44.37 -84.48 2.48
CA GLU A 494 -45.82 -84.54 2.29
C GLU A 494 -46.18 -85.19 0.94
N ALA A 495 -45.49 -84.83 -0.14
CA ALA A 495 -45.68 -85.47 -1.45
C ALA A 495 -45.34 -86.98 -1.41
N LEU A 496 -44.29 -87.38 -0.69
CA LEU A 496 -43.96 -88.80 -0.49
C LEU A 496 -44.96 -89.52 0.43
N ASN A 497 -45.64 -88.79 1.33
CA ASN A 497 -46.76 -89.32 2.12
C ASN A 497 -47.99 -89.57 1.25
N ASN A 498 -48.32 -88.66 0.35
CA ASN A 498 -49.42 -88.84 -0.61
C ASN A 498 -49.17 -89.97 -1.63
N LEU A 499 -47.91 -90.38 -1.83
CA LEU A 499 -47.51 -91.49 -2.69
C LEU A 499 -47.42 -92.85 -1.95
N GLU A 500 -47.84 -92.92 -0.68
CA GLU A 500 -47.88 -94.15 0.14
C GLU A 500 -46.54 -94.92 0.26
N ILE A 501 -45.41 -94.21 0.11
CA ILE A 501 -44.08 -94.84 0.20
C ILE A 501 -43.79 -95.26 1.66
N PRO A 502 -43.27 -96.47 1.93
CA PRO A 502 -42.93 -96.92 3.28
C PRO A 502 -41.91 -96.03 4.00
N GLU A 503 -42.07 -95.84 5.32
CA GLU A 503 -41.26 -94.93 6.15
C GLU A 503 -39.75 -95.19 6.09
N LYS A 504 -39.34 -96.46 5.87
CA LYS A 504 -37.92 -96.87 5.76
C LYS A 504 -37.16 -96.04 4.71
N TYR A 505 -37.82 -95.64 3.62
CA TYR A 505 -37.21 -94.87 2.54
C TYR A 505 -37.38 -93.35 2.69
N LYS A 506 -38.21 -92.89 3.64
CA LYS A 506 -38.41 -91.47 3.97
C LYS A 506 -37.47 -90.97 5.07
N ALA A 507 -36.98 -91.88 5.90
CA ALA A 507 -36.19 -91.57 7.10
C ALA A 507 -34.89 -90.79 6.80
N GLU A 508 -34.23 -91.06 5.67
CA GLU A 508 -33.01 -90.33 5.29
C GLU A 508 -33.29 -88.89 4.87
N LEU A 509 -34.34 -88.66 4.08
CA LEU A 509 -34.76 -87.31 3.70
C LEU A 509 -35.25 -86.54 4.93
N ALA A 510 -35.97 -87.18 5.86
CA ALA A 510 -36.39 -86.56 7.11
C ALA A 510 -35.21 -86.18 8.02
N LYS A 511 -34.17 -87.02 8.10
CA LYS A 511 -32.98 -86.78 8.94
C LYS A 511 -31.93 -85.86 8.32
N LYS A 512 -32.05 -85.50 7.03
CA LYS A 512 -31.10 -84.57 6.38
C LYS A 512 -31.14 -83.20 7.06
N LYS A 513 -30.07 -82.83 7.75
CA LYS A 513 -29.89 -81.50 8.34
C LYS A 513 -29.53 -80.50 7.24
N ILE A 514 -30.15 -79.32 7.28
CA ILE A 514 -29.83 -78.20 6.40
C ILE A 514 -28.87 -77.31 7.19
N LEU A 515 -27.63 -77.20 6.72
CA LEU A 515 -26.56 -76.45 7.38
C LEU A 515 -26.68 -74.95 7.14
#